data_AF-A0A8S0P6L1-F1
#
_entry.id   AF-A0A8S0P6L1-F1
#
_cell.length_a   1.000
_cell.length_b   1.000
_cell.length_c   1.000
_cell.angle_alpha   90.00
_cell.angle_beta   90.00
_cell.angle_gamma   90.00
#
_symmetry.space_group_name_H-M   'P 1'
#
loop_
_entity.id
_entity.type
_entity.pdbx_description
1 polymer ?
#
loop_
_entity_poly.entity_id
_entity_poly.type
_entity_poly.pdbx_seq_one_letter_code
_entity_poly.pdbx_strand_id
1 'polypeptide(L)'
;MTSMSSVELNYLVYRYLQESGFTHTAFAFGYEAGISKRPIDGNMVPPEALVKFVQNGVQYMEMEANLNNADIDVDEELSLLQPLDLIRKDVNELHKIIKDRKIKQKEAGVKELNRGNEGASMEDKDRKNMEKQDTERERGNDKDRVENDSKQLEKQHDDHIN
;
A
#
# COMPACT_ATOMS: atom_id res chain seq x y z
N MET A 1 -32.41 17.31 0.42
CA MET A 1 -31.28 16.93 1.30
C MET A 1 -31.80 16.88 2.72
N THR A 2 -31.52 15.81 3.45
CA THR A 2 -31.83 15.73 4.89
C THR A 2 -30.89 16.69 5.61
N SER A 3 -31.42 17.62 6.41
CA SER A 3 -30.63 18.60 7.16
C SER A 3 -30.75 18.33 8.65
N MET A 4 -29.64 18.30 9.37
CA MET A 4 -29.63 18.23 10.83
C MET A 4 -29.96 19.59 11.44
N SER A 5 -30.87 19.62 12.39
CA SER A 5 -31.25 20.81 13.16
C SER A 5 -30.31 21.04 14.35
N SER A 6 -30.29 22.28 14.87
CA SER A 6 -29.56 22.60 16.10
C SER A 6 -30.08 21.83 17.32
N VAL A 7 -31.37 21.46 17.33
CA VAL A 7 -31.98 20.69 18.42
C VAL A 7 -31.40 19.27 18.46
N GLU A 8 -31.30 18.61 17.30
CA GLU A 8 -30.70 17.27 17.18
C GLU A 8 -29.21 17.30 17.49
N LEU A 9 -28.48 18.29 16.96
CA LEU A 9 -27.05 18.43 17.22
C LEU A 9 -26.77 18.69 18.71
N ASN A 10 -27.52 19.59 19.34
CA ASN A 10 -27.38 19.85 20.77
C ASN A 10 -27.66 18.59 21.60
N TYR A 11 -28.65 17.78 21.22
CA TYR A 11 -28.92 16.53 21.91
C TYR A 11 -27.74 15.55 21.78
N LEU A 12 -27.15 15.41 20.60
CA LEU A 12 -25.97 14.59 20.38
C LEU A 12 -24.75 15.07 21.19
N VAL A 13 -24.53 16.38 21.26
CA VAL A 13 -23.47 16.98 22.10
C VAL A 13 -23.72 16.71 23.57
N TYR A 14 -24.94 16.92 24.05
CA TYR A 14 -25.33 16.63 25.44
C TYR A 14 -25.06 15.16 25.79
N ARG A 15 -25.50 14.23 24.94
CA ARG A 15 -25.27 12.80 25.13
C ARG A 15 -23.80 12.44 25.13
N TYR A 16 -23.01 12.99 24.22
CA TYR A 16 -21.56 12.79 24.21
C TYR A 16 -20.89 13.26 25.51
N LEU A 17 -21.30 14.42 26.04
CA LEU A 17 -20.78 14.92 27.31
C LEU A 17 -21.10 13.99 28.48
N GLN A 18 -22.31 13.43 28.51
CA GLN A 18 -22.71 12.44 29.52
C GLN A 18 -21.89 11.14 29.38
N GLU A 19 -21.81 10.60 28.16
CA GLU A 19 -21.12 9.34 27.85
C GLU A 19 -19.60 9.43 28.14
N SER A 20 -19.01 10.61 27.95
CA SER A 20 -17.59 10.89 28.23
C SER A 20 -17.30 11.23 29.70
N GLY A 21 -18.32 11.32 30.56
CA GLY A 21 -18.14 11.64 31.98
C GLY A 21 -17.96 13.12 32.31
N PHE A 22 -18.24 14.05 31.39
CA PHE A 22 -18.20 15.50 31.63
C PHE A 22 -19.47 15.98 32.35
N THR A 23 -19.72 15.45 33.55
CA THR A 23 -20.98 15.60 34.30
C THR A 23 -21.40 17.06 34.52
N HIS A 24 -20.50 17.91 34.99
CA HIS A 24 -20.80 19.34 35.23
C HIS A 24 -21.09 20.10 33.94
N THR A 25 -20.32 19.82 32.88
CA THR A 25 -20.52 20.43 31.56
C THR A 25 -21.83 19.98 30.94
N ALA A 26 -22.15 18.68 31.01
CA ALA A 26 -23.41 18.13 30.53
C ALA A 26 -24.60 18.76 31.26
N PHE A 27 -24.50 18.98 32.59
CA PHE A 27 -25.53 19.65 33.37
C PHE A 27 -25.75 21.10 32.91
N ALA A 28 -24.69 21.90 32.84
CA ALA A 28 -24.78 23.30 32.43
C ALA A 28 -25.31 23.44 30.99
N PHE A 29 -24.72 22.67 30.06
CA PHE A 29 -25.12 22.65 28.67
C PHE A 29 -26.56 22.13 28.48
N GLY A 30 -26.96 21.10 29.21
CA GLY A 30 -28.31 20.55 29.14
C GLY A 30 -29.39 21.57 29.53
N TYR A 31 -29.08 22.41 30.54
CA TYR A 31 -29.94 23.52 30.94
C TYR A 31 -29.95 24.65 29.91
N GLU A 32 -28.79 25.10 29.46
CA GLU A 32 -28.63 26.19 28.49
C GLU A 32 -29.25 25.86 27.13
N ALA A 33 -29.03 24.65 26.62
CA ALA A 33 -29.60 24.16 25.37
C ALA A 33 -31.09 23.77 25.50
N GLY A 34 -31.63 23.75 26.73
CA GLY A 34 -33.02 23.41 27.03
C GLY A 34 -33.39 21.99 26.60
N ILE A 35 -32.48 21.03 26.78
CA ILE A 35 -32.62 19.64 26.28
C ILE A 35 -33.92 18.99 26.76
N SER A 36 -34.30 19.19 28.03
CA SER A 36 -35.53 18.65 28.61
C SER A 36 -36.83 19.21 28.03
N LYS A 37 -36.76 20.34 27.33
CA LYS A 37 -37.92 21.00 26.69
C LYS A 37 -38.08 20.59 25.22
N ARG A 38 -37.19 19.76 24.68
CA ARG A 38 -37.18 19.34 23.28
C ARG A 38 -37.76 17.92 23.13
N PRO A 39 -38.52 17.63 22.06
CA PRO A 39 -39.21 16.36 21.87
C PRO A 39 -38.28 15.29 21.28
N ILE A 40 -37.15 15.00 21.92
CA ILE A 40 -36.24 13.92 21.51
C ILE A 40 -36.36 12.78 22.50
N ASP A 41 -36.75 11.59 22.01
CA ASP A 41 -36.71 10.36 22.80
C ASP A 41 -35.26 9.84 22.89
N GLY A 42 -34.71 9.85 24.10
CA GLY A 42 -33.34 9.40 24.34
C GLY A 42 -33.11 7.92 24.11
N ASN A 43 -34.16 7.08 24.18
CA ASN A 43 -34.05 5.65 23.91
C ASN A 43 -33.80 5.36 22.42
N MET A 44 -34.19 6.29 21.55
CA MET A 44 -33.98 6.19 20.10
C MET A 44 -32.57 6.59 19.67
N VAL A 45 -31.79 7.23 20.56
CA VAL A 45 -30.43 7.67 20.27
C VAL A 45 -29.43 6.67 20.84
N PRO A 46 -28.76 5.87 19.99
CA PRO A 46 -27.81 4.86 20.46
C PRO A 46 -26.61 5.51 21.17
N PRO A 47 -25.90 4.77 22.04
CA PRO A 47 -24.63 5.21 22.60
C PRO A 47 -23.62 5.56 21.49
N GLU A 48 -22.78 6.55 21.76
CA GLU A 48 -21.71 7.03 20.88
C GLU A 48 -22.20 7.59 19.54
N ALA A 49 -23.48 7.97 19.45
CA ALA A 49 -24.08 8.46 18.21
C ALA A 49 -23.28 9.63 17.59
N LEU A 50 -22.88 10.63 18.41
CA LEU A 50 -22.10 11.76 17.92
C LEU A 50 -20.76 11.32 17.34
N VAL A 51 -20.03 10.44 18.04
CA VAL A 51 -18.72 9.94 17.60
C VAL A 51 -18.85 9.21 16.28
N LYS A 52 -19.86 8.35 16.13
CA LYS A 52 -20.14 7.62 14.87
C LYS A 52 -20.48 8.57 13.73
N PHE A 53 -21.31 9.58 13.96
CA PHE A 53 -21.60 10.59 12.93
C PHE A 53 -20.34 11.33 12.48
N VAL A 54 -19.48 11.74 13.42
CA VAL A 54 -18.21 12.40 13.09
C VAL A 54 -17.29 11.45 12.32
N GLN A 55 -17.15 10.19 12.74
CA GLN A 55 -16.35 9.18 12.04
C GLN A 55 -16.85 8.96 10.60
N ASN A 56 -18.17 8.83 10.42
CA ASN A 56 -18.78 8.68 9.10
C ASN A 56 -18.56 9.94 8.24
N GLY A 57 -18.61 11.15 8.82
CA GLY A 57 -18.30 12.39 8.13
C GLY A 57 -16.84 12.46 7.67
N VAL A 58 -15.90 12.02 8.50
CA VAL A 58 -14.48 11.92 8.16
C VAL A 58 -14.27 10.94 6.99
N GLN A 59 -14.88 9.76 7.05
CA GLN A 59 -14.84 8.77 5.98
C GLN A 59 -15.48 9.30 4.68
N TYR A 60 -16.58 10.05 4.79
CA TYR A 60 -17.21 10.68 3.64
C TYR A 60 -16.25 11.66 2.94
N MET A 61 -15.58 12.53 3.68
CA MET A 61 -14.59 13.44 3.11
C MET A 61 -13.40 12.72 2.49
N GLU A 62 -12.98 11.60 3.08
CA GLU A 62 -11.94 10.74 2.52
C GLU A 62 -12.37 10.12 1.19
N MET A 63 -13.60 9.65 1.08
CA MET A 63 -14.17 9.14 -0.17
C MET A 63 -14.26 10.25 -1.23
N GLU A 64 -14.76 11.44 -0.88
CA GLU A 64 -14.83 12.58 -1.81
C GLU A 64 -13.44 12.97 -2.34
N ALA A 65 -12.43 13.00 -1.47
CA ALA A 65 -11.05 13.28 -1.87
C ALA A 65 -10.41 12.17 -2.72
N ASN A 66 -10.87 10.92 -2.57
CA ASN A 66 -10.41 9.83 -3.42
C ASN A 66 -11.12 9.84 -4.79
N LEU A 67 -12.43 10.13 -4.84
CA LEU A 67 -13.31 9.99 -6.02
C LEU A 67 -13.15 11.09 -7.09
N ASN A 68 -12.62 12.27 -6.76
CA ASN A 68 -12.64 13.41 -7.69
C ASN A 68 -11.62 13.33 -8.84
N ASN A 69 -10.99 12.17 -9.06
CA ASN A 69 -10.31 11.91 -10.32
C ASN A 69 -11.36 11.25 -11.23
N ALA A 70 -11.82 11.94 -12.27
CA ALA A 70 -12.81 11.45 -13.24
C ALA A 70 -12.39 10.19 -14.04
N ASP A 71 -11.32 9.54 -13.61
CA ASP A 71 -10.57 8.47 -14.28
C ASP A 71 -10.20 7.35 -13.29
N ILE A 72 -10.91 7.26 -12.16
CA ILE A 72 -10.71 6.15 -11.22
C ILE A 72 -11.37 4.93 -11.83
N ASP A 73 -10.50 4.10 -12.40
CA ASP A 73 -10.76 2.69 -12.58
C ASP A 73 -11.34 2.15 -11.27
N VAL A 74 -12.50 1.50 -11.34
CA VAL A 74 -13.29 1.10 -10.15
C VAL A 74 -12.49 0.14 -9.25
N ASP A 75 -11.39 -0.40 -9.78
CA ASP A 75 -10.44 -1.29 -9.14
C ASP A 75 -9.26 -0.58 -8.42
N GLU A 76 -9.19 0.76 -8.43
CA GLU A 76 -8.10 1.48 -7.74
C GLU A 76 -8.32 1.54 -6.21
N GLU A 77 -7.34 1.05 -5.45
CA GLU A 77 -7.38 1.02 -3.99
C GLU A 77 -7.42 2.44 -3.40
N LEU A 78 -8.34 2.67 -2.45
CA LEU A 78 -8.48 3.95 -1.76
C LEU A 78 -7.22 4.27 -0.96
N SER A 79 -6.73 5.50 -1.08
CA SER A 79 -5.59 5.97 -0.29
C SER A 79 -6.08 6.43 1.08
N LEU A 80 -5.66 5.73 2.13
CA LEU A 80 -6.03 6.04 3.50
C LEU A 80 -5.42 7.37 3.98
N LEU A 81 -6.24 8.35 4.28
CA LEU A 81 -5.82 9.66 4.80
C LEU A 81 -5.69 9.63 6.33
N GLN A 82 -4.89 10.55 6.88
CA GLN A 82 -4.83 10.69 8.33
C GLN A 82 -6.04 11.49 8.81
N PRO A 83 -6.74 11.10 9.89
CA PRO A 83 -7.95 11.79 10.36
C PRO A 83 -7.73 13.28 10.60
N LEU A 84 -6.54 13.67 11.09
CA LEU A 84 -6.24 15.07 11.35
C LEU A 84 -6.01 15.88 10.06
N ASP A 85 -5.56 15.24 8.97
CA ASP A 85 -5.49 15.91 7.66
C ASP A 85 -6.90 16.21 7.16
N LEU A 86 -7.83 15.26 7.29
CA LEU A 86 -9.23 15.42 6.87
C LEU A 86 -9.92 16.58 7.61
N ILE A 87 -9.57 16.82 8.87
CA ILE A 87 -10.14 17.92 9.67
C ILE A 87 -9.52 19.27 9.33
N ARG A 88 -8.24 19.30 8.93
CA ARG A 88 -7.46 20.55 8.82
C ARG A 88 -7.32 21.09 7.41
N LYS A 89 -7.48 20.25 6.40
CA LYS A 89 -7.13 20.54 5.01
C LYS A 89 -8.36 20.58 4.15
N ASP A 90 -8.33 21.42 3.12
CA ASP A 90 -9.40 21.43 2.13
C ASP A 90 -9.30 20.24 1.18
N VAL A 91 -10.39 19.99 0.46
CA VAL A 91 -10.49 18.87 -0.49
C VAL A 91 -9.35 18.90 -1.52
N ASN A 92 -8.92 20.05 -2.01
CA ASN A 92 -7.85 20.15 -3.02
C ASN A 92 -6.47 19.79 -2.43
N GLU A 93 -6.21 20.15 -1.18
CA GLU A 93 -5.01 19.75 -0.46
C GLU A 93 -4.98 18.24 -0.21
N LEU A 94 -6.12 17.66 0.18
CA LEU A 94 -6.26 16.21 0.34
C LEU A 94 -5.99 15.47 -0.97
N HIS A 95 -6.47 16.00 -2.11
CA HIS A 95 -6.18 15.46 -3.43
C HIS A 95 -4.68 15.43 -3.74
N LYS A 96 -3.94 16.51 -3.43
CA LYS A 96 -2.48 16.54 -3.63
C LYS A 96 -1.79 15.45 -2.83
N ILE A 97 -2.21 15.27 -1.57
CA ILE A 97 -1.64 14.25 -0.69
C ILE A 97 -1.89 12.84 -1.23
N ILE A 98 -3.09 12.57 -1.74
CA ILE A 98 -3.44 11.28 -2.36
C ILE A 98 -2.61 11.07 -3.62
N LYS A 99 -2.53 12.08 -4.50
CA LYS A 99 -1.78 12.01 -5.75
C LYS A 99 -0.29 11.75 -5.51
N ASP A 100 0.32 12.48 -4.58
CA ASP A 100 1.73 12.32 -4.22
C ASP A 100 2.01 10.92 -3.64
N ARG A 101 1.06 10.36 -2.87
CA ARG A 101 1.16 8.98 -2.37
C ARG A 101 1.06 7.95 -3.48
N LYS A 102 0.10 8.09 -4.39
CA LYS A 102 -0.06 7.18 -5.54
C LYS A 102 1.17 7.18 -6.44
N ILE A 103 1.78 8.36 -6.68
CA ILE A 103 3.04 8.47 -7.44
C ILE A 103 4.16 7.71 -6.71
N LYS A 104 4.35 7.94 -5.40
CA LYS A 104 5.37 7.24 -4.62
C LYS A 104 5.18 5.72 -4.58
N GLN A 105 3.94 5.24 -4.50
CA GLN A 105 3.64 3.81 -4.55
C GLN A 105 3.98 3.20 -5.92
N LYS A 106 3.62 3.87 -7.02
CA LYS A 106 3.98 3.43 -8.38
C LYS A 106 5.50 3.41 -8.57
N GLU A 107 6.20 4.43 -8.11
CA GLU A 107 7.67 4.48 -8.15
C GLU A 107 8.34 3.37 -7.31
N ALA A 108 7.79 3.05 -6.14
CA ALA A 108 8.28 1.96 -5.30
C ALA A 108 8.08 0.59 -5.98
N GLY A 109 6.89 0.33 -6.54
CA GLY A 109 6.59 -0.91 -7.26
C GLY A 109 7.47 -1.12 -8.51
N VAL A 110 7.73 -0.05 -9.28
CA VAL A 110 8.64 -0.12 -10.43
C VAL A 110 10.09 -0.42 -10.00
N LYS A 111 10.54 0.14 -8.87
CA LYS A 111 11.87 -0.18 -8.32
C LYS A 111 11.98 -1.64 -7.87
N GLU A 112 10.93 -2.21 -7.27
CA GLU A 112 10.93 -3.63 -6.91
C GLU A 112 10.91 -4.56 -8.13
N LEU A 113 10.08 -4.26 -9.13
CA LEU A 113 10.07 -5.01 -10.40
C LEU A 113 11.42 -4.97 -11.10
N ASN A 114 12.07 -3.81 -11.14
CA ASN A 114 13.41 -3.68 -11.74
C ASN A 114 14.47 -4.48 -10.97
N ARG A 115 14.43 -4.50 -9.63
CA ARG A 115 15.35 -5.32 -8.81
C ARG A 115 15.11 -6.82 -9.00
N GLY A 116 13.85 -7.25 -9.15
CA GLY A 116 13.51 -8.63 -9.49
C GLY A 116 14.01 -9.04 -10.88
N ASN A 117 13.88 -8.15 -11.88
CA ASN A 117 14.39 -8.39 -13.22
C ASN A 117 15.92 -8.41 -13.30
N GLU A 118 16.62 -7.55 -12.53
CA GLU A 118 18.08 -7.57 -12.43
C GLU A 118 18.58 -8.85 -11.78
N GLY A 119 17.92 -9.34 -10.72
CA GLY A 119 18.23 -10.62 -10.08
C GLY A 119 18.06 -11.81 -11.02
N ALA A 120 16.92 -11.90 -11.72
CA ALA A 120 16.66 -12.96 -12.69
C ALA A 120 17.63 -12.92 -13.89
N SER A 121 18.01 -11.73 -14.38
CA SER A 121 18.98 -11.58 -15.47
C SER A 121 20.39 -12.01 -15.07
N MET A 122 20.75 -11.85 -13.80
CA MET A 122 22.06 -12.25 -13.27
C MET A 122 22.13 -13.79 -13.13
N GLU A 123 21.08 -14.43 -12.62
CA GLU A 123 20.99 -15.89 -12.51
C GLU A 123 21.06 -16.58 -13.89
N ASP A 124 20.38 -16.04 -14.91
CA ASP A 124 20.44 -16.59 -16.28
C ASP A 124 21.81 -16.39 -16.95
N LYS A 125 22.52 -15.31 -16.64
CA LYS A 125 23.89 -15.06 -17.15
C LYS A 125 24.90 -15.99 -16.51
N ASP A 126 24.81 -16.19 -15.20
CA ASP A 126 25.70 -17.09 -14.46
C ASP A 126 25.50 -18.54 -14.91
N ARG A 127 24.25 -18.97 -15.12
CA ARG A 127 23.93 -20.29 -15.67
C ARG A 127 24.53 -20.52 -17.06
N LYS A 128 24.42 -19.55 -17.97
CA LYS A 128 25.02 -19.64 -19.33
C LYS A 128 26.55 -19.63 -19.32
N ASN A 129 27.17 -18.91 -18.37
CA ASN A 129 28.63 -18.92 -18.23
C ASN A 129 29.13 -20.28 -17.71
N MET A 130 28.40 -20.91 -16.79
CA MET A 130 28.74 -22.22 -16.26
C MET A 130 28.65 -23.31 -17.35
N GLU A 131 27.60 -23.31 -18.17
CA GLU A 131 27.47 -24.22 -19.33
C GLU A 131 28.61 -24.05 -20.35
N LYS A 132 29.02 -22.81 -20.65
CA LYS A 132 30.15 -22.56 -21.56
C LYS A 132 31.47 -23.08 -21.00
N GLN A 133 31.72 -22.88 -19.71
CA GLN A 133 32.95 -23.31 -19.06
C GLN A 133 33.09 -24.84 -19.06
N ASP A 134 31.98 -25.57 -18.83
CA ASP A 134 32.00 -27.03 -18.90
C ASP A 134 32.21 -27.53 -20.34
N THR A 135 31.61 -26.88 -21.34
CA THR A 135 31.80 -27.24 -22.75
C THR A 135 33.25 -27.02 -23.22
N GLU A 136 33.91 -25.97 -22.73
CA GLU A 136 35.33 -25.70 -23.03
C GLU A 136 36.28 -26.71 -22.37
N ARG A 137 35.97 -27.13 -21.13
CA ARG A 137 36.73 -28.17 -20.43
C ARG A 137 36.63 -29.52 -21.12
N GLU A 138 35.44 -29.91 -21.57
CA GLU A 138 35.25 -31.15 -22.34
C GLU A 138 36.05 -31.13 -23.65
N ARG A 139 36.02 -30.01 -24.39
CA ARG A 139 36.81 -29.85 -25.63
C ARG A 139 38.32 -29.83 -25.39
N GLY A 140 38.78 -29.26 -24.28
CA GLY A 140 40.19 -29.28 -23.88
C GLY A 140 40.66 -30.71 -23.61
N ASN A 141 39.91 -31.44 -22.79
CA ASN A 141 40.20 -32.83 -22.46
C ASN A 141 40.21 -33.75 -23.70
N ASP A 142 39.27 -33.56 -24.64
CA ASP A 142 39.26 -34.34 -25.89
C ASP A 142 40.46 -34.04 -26.78
N LYS A 143 40.87 -32.76 -26.89
CA LYS A 143 42.08 -32.39 -27.64
C LYS A 143 43.34 -33.01 -27.05
N ASP A 144 43.50 -32.95 -25.73
CA ASP A 144 44.65 -33.54 -25.05
C ASP A 144 44.70 -35.06 -25.21
N ARG A 145 43.54 -35.71 -25.29
CA ARG A 145 43.42 -37.16 -25.52
C ARG A 145 43.85 -37.54 -26.93
N VAL A 146 43.36 -36.81 -27.93
CA VAL A 146 43.73 -37.00 -29.35
C VAL A 146 45.21 -36.71 -29.59
N GLU A 147 45.77 -35.68 -28.94
CA GLU A 147 47.18 -35.33 -29.07
C GLU A 147 48.10 -36.38 -28.41
N ASN A 148 47.70 -36.93 -27.26
CA ASN A 148 48.43 -38.03 -26.62
C ASN A 148 48.38 -39.32 -27.44
N ASP A 149 47.23 -39.69 -28.00
CA ASP A 149 47.10 -40.85 -28.87
C ASP A 149 47.95 -40.71 -30.15
N SER A 150 48.01 -39.50 -30.71
CA SER A 150 48.86 -39.20 -31.89
C SER A 150 50.35 -39.33 -31.59
N LYS A 151 50.82 -38.81 -30.44
CA LYS A 151 52.22 -38.93 -30.00
C LYS A 151 52.61 -40.38 -29.67
N GLN A 152 51.65 -41.20 -29.26
CA GLN A 152 51.88 -42.62 -28.96
C GLN A 152 52.02 -43.45 -30.25
N LEU A 153 51.27 -43.09 -31.30
CA LEU A 153 51.38 -43.70 -32.63
C LEU A 153 52.69 -43.33 -33.35
N GLU A 154 53.17 -42.09 -33.22
CA GLU A 154 54.49 -41.69 -33.78
C GLU A 154 55.64 -42.46 -33.12
N LYS A 155 55.61 -42.65 -31.79
CA LYS A 155 56.64 -43.43 -31.08
C LYS A 155 56.67 -44.91 -31.48
N GLN A 156 55.52 -45.51 -31.80
CA GLN A 156 55.47 -46.90 -32.26
C GLN A 156 55.99 -47.06 -33.70
N HIS A 157 56.00 -45.99 -34.49
CA HIS A 157 56.47 -46.02 -35.87
C HIS A 157 58.00 -45.84 -35.98
N ASP A 158 58.63 -45.15 -35.02
CA ASP A 158 60.09 -44.99 -34.95
C ASP A 158 60.80 -46.24 -34.38
N ASP A 159 60.14 -47.03 -33.54
CA ASP A 159 60.73 -48.26 -32.97
C ASP A 159 60.78 -49.45 -33.95
N HIS A 160 60.21 -49.31 -35.16
CA HIS A 160 60.19 -50.38 -36.17
C HIS A 160 61.13 -50.17 -37.37
N ILE A 161 61.94 -49.09 -37.35
CA ILE A 161 63.02 -48.85 -38.32
C ILE A 161 64.35 -48.69 -37.58
N ASN A 162 64.84 -49.78 -36.98
CA ASN A 162 66.29 -49.98 -36.74
C ASN A 162 66.62 -51.47 -36.66
#